data_AF-A0A3S2K0Q4-F1
#
_entry.id   AF-A0A3S2K0Q4-F1
#
_cell.length_a   1.000
_cell.length_b   1.000
_cell.length_c   1.000
_cell.angle_alpha   90.00
_cell.angle_beta   90.00
_cell.angle_gamma   90.00
#
_symmetry.space_group_name_H-M   'P 1'
#
loop_
_entity.id
_entity.type
_entity.pdbx_description
1 polymer ?
#
loop_
_entity_poly.entity_id
_entity_poly.type
_entity_poly.pdbx_seq_one_letter_code
_entity_poly.pdbx_strand_id
1 'polypeptide(L)'
;MARITLRQLLDHAAEYGYGVPAFNMNNMEQGLAIMEAAEETKSPVILQASRGARAYANDVVLAKLIDALVEIHPDIPVCMHLDHGNNEATCVTAIQYGFTSVMMDGSLKEDGKTPADYTYNSGITKRVVDIAHWGGVSVEGEIGVLGSLESGGGEQEDGHGVEGAISHDQLLTDPEQAVEFVKDTHVDALAVAMGTSHGAYKFSRKPDGAVLAMNVIEEIHRRLPNMHLVMHGSSSVPEDLQEIINKYGGQMKPTWGVPVEEIQRGIKHGVRKINIDTDNRMALTGAIRKVLTETPSEFDPRKYLTPAMAAMRKLCKERFEQFGTAGNAQKIKPLPVAEMAKRYKSGSLDPKFG
;
A
#
# COMPACT_ATOMS: atom_id res chain seq x y z
N MET A 1 15.58 17.12 3.02
CA MET A 1 15.49 15.64 3.04
C MET A 1 14.46 15.22 2.01
N ALA A 2 14.66 14.06 1.37
CA ALA A 2 13.84 13.58 0.25
C ALA A 2 12.41 13.13 0.63
N ARG A 3 11.97 13.37 1.87
CA ARG A 3 10.61 13.03 2.29
C ARG A 3 9.58 13.87 1.55
N ILE A 4 8.56 13.21 1.04
CA ILE A 4 7.46 13.79 0.29
C ILE A 4 6.12 13.28 0.84
N THR A 5 5.05 14.04 0.67
CA THR A 5 3.70 13.60 1.05
C THR A 5 3.12 12.67 -0.02
N LEU A 6 2.17 11.81 0.38
CA LEU A 6 1.48 10.93 -0.57
C LEU A 6 0.80 11.76 -1.65
N ARG A 7 0.13 12.85 -1.28
CA ARG A 7 -0.57 13.74 -2.22
C ARG A 7 0.34 14.25 -3.32
N GLN A 8 1.51 14.79 -2.98
CA GLN A 8 2.43 15.31 -3.99
C GLN A 8 2.92 14.20 -4.94
N LEU A 9 3.19 13.01 -4.40
CA LEU A 9 3.65 11.88 -5.18
C LEU A 9 2.55 11.34 -6.12
N LEU A 10 1.31 11.22 -5.64
CA LEU A 10 0.19 10.72 -6.45
C LEU A 10 -0.30 11.76 -7.47
N ASP A 11 -0.23 13.06 -7.17
CA ASP A 11 -0.45 14.13 -8.16
C ASP A 11 0.53 13.98 -9.34
N HIS A 12 1.81 13.78 -9.06
CA HIS A 12 2.83 13.54 -10.09
C HIS A 12 2.58 12.21 -10.83
N ALA A 13 2.19 11.14 -10.12
CA ALA A 13 1.82 9.88 -10.75
C ALA A 13 0.65 10.03 -11.74
N ALA A 14 -0.34 10.84 -11.39
CA ALA A 14 -1.46 11.15 -12.28
C ALA A 14 -1.04 11.99 -13.49
N GLU A 15 -0.21 13.02 -13.30
CA GLU A 15 0.30 13.88 -14.39
C GLU A 15 1.11 13.10 -15.43
N TYR A 16 1.88 12.10 -14.99
CA TYR A 16 2.77 11.32 -15.86
C TYR A 16 2.24 9.91 -16.18
N GLY A 17 1.02 9.57 -15.75
CA GLY A 17 0.31 8.35 -16.13
C GLY A 17 0.91 7.05 -15.60
N TYR A 18 1.45 7.04 -14.38
CA TYR A 18 2.02 5.85 -13.75
C TYR A 18 1.34 5.49 -12.42
N GLY A 19 1.67 4.32 -11.88
CA GLY A 19 1.28 3.88 -10.53
C GLY A 19 2.51 3.72 -9.64
N VAL A 20 2.36 3.97 -8.34
CA VAL A 20 3.45 3.84 -7.36
C VAL A 20 3.21 2.58 -6.53
N PRO A 21 4.13 1.59 -6.54
CA PRO A 21 4.04 0.51 -5.58
C PRO A 21 4.31 1.03 -4.17
N ALA A 22 3.45 0.66 -3.23
CA ALA A 22 3.61 0.91 -1.82
C ALA A 22 4.00 -0.38 -1.12
N PHE A 23 5.24 -0.43 -0.65
CA PHE A 23 5.82 -1.64 -0.08
C PHE A 23 5.79 -1.59 1.43
N ASN A 24 5.23 -2.62 2.05
CA ASN A 24 5.31 -2.78 3.50
C ASN A 24 6.75 -3.11 3.92
N MET A 25 7.16 -2.58 5.08
CA MET A 25 8.42 -2.92 5.72
C MET A 25 8.27 -3.13 7.23
N ASN A 26 9.04 -4.08 7.75
CA ASN A 26 9.06 -4.52 9.15
C ASN A 26 10.49 -4.54 9.73
N ASN A 27 11.53 -4.52 8.90
CA ASN A 27 12.93 -4.57 9.33
C ASN A 27 13.90 -3.85 8.37
N MET A 28 15.20 -3.92 8.69
CA MET A 28 16.29 -3.30 7.93
C MET A 28 16.43 -3.90 6.52
N GLU A 29 16.43 -5.22 6.40
CA GLU A 29 16.65 -5.94 5.15
C GLU A 29 15.61 -5.57 4.09
N GLN A 30 14.33 -5.50 4.48
CA GLN A 30 13.25 -5.06 3.59
C GLN A 30 13.44 -3.61 3.14
N GLY A 31 13.72 -2.72 4.09
CA GLY A 31 13.95 -1.29 3.81
C GLY A 31 15.11 -1.06 2.83
N LEU A 32 16.24 -1.73 3.05
CA LEU A 32 17.40 -1.67 2.15
C LEU A 32 17.05 -2.22 0.75
N ALA A 33 16.41 -3.40 0.67
CA ALA A 33 16.05 -4.00 -0.61
C ALA A 33 15.10 -3.12 -1.44
N ILE A 34 14.11 -2.49 -0.80
CA ILE A 34 13.18 -1.57 -1.47
C ILE A 34 13.91 -0.33 -1.98
N MET A 35 14.73 0.29 -1.13
CA MET A 35 15.41 1.54 -1.47
C MET A 35 16.50 1.35 -2.52
N GLU A 36 17.26 0.24 -2.48
CA GLU A 36 18.21 -0.12 -3.55
C GLU A 36 17.48 -0.32 -4.89
N ALA A 37 16.31 -0.98 -4.89
CA ALA A 37 15.50 -1.11 -6.10
C ALA A 37 15.00 0.25 -6.63
N ALA A 38 14.59 1.14 -5.73
CA ALA A 38 14.15 2.48 -6.07
C ALA A 38 15.30 3.32 -6.64
N GLU A 39 16.50 3.22 -6.07
CA GLU A 39 17.71 3.88 -6.55
C GLU A 39 18.14 3.38 -7.94
N GLU A 40 18.22 2.06 -8.12
CA GLU A 40 18.57 1.44 -9.41
C GLU A 40 17.62 1.87 -10.54
N THR A 41 16.33 2.03 -10.22
CA THR A 41 15.29 2.39 -11.19
C THR A 41 15.00 3.89 -11.24
N LYS A 42 15.65 4.70 -10.38
CA LYS A 42 15.34 6.13 -10.19
C LYS A 42 13.85 6.37 -9.97
N SER A 43 13.23 5.56 -9.12
CA SER A 43 11.80 5.61 -8.81
C SER A 43 11.53 6.34 -7.51
N PRO A 44 10.52 7.21 -7.42
CA PRO A 44 9.98 7.57 -6.11
C PRO A 44 9.31 6.36 -5.47
N VAL A 45 9.21 6.34 -4.14
CA VAL A 45 8.73 5.16 -3.41
C VAL A 45 7.79 5.54 -2.27
N ILE A 46 6.80 4.67 -2.01
CA ILE A 46 6.01 4.68 -0.78
C ILE A 46 6.53 3.52 0.09
N LEU A 47 7.15 3.87 1.21
CA LEU A 47 7.46 2.93 2.28
C LEU A 47 6.30 2.98 3.27
N GLN A 48 5.62 1.85 3.44
CA GLN A 48 4.48 1.77 4.35
C GLN A 48 4.73 0.82 5.52
N ALA A 49 4.09 1.12 6.64
CA ALA A 49 4.16 0.30 7.84
C ALA A 49 2.78 0.18 8.47
N SER A 50 2.38 -1.07 8.71
CA SER A 50 1.14 -1.41 9.40
C SER A 50 1.26 -1.19 10.92
N ARG A 51 0.14 -1.31 11.62
CA ARG A 51 0.13 -1.41 13.09
C ARG A 51 0.98 -2.57 13.60
N GLY A 52 0.95 -3.72 12.92
CA GLY A 52 1.77 -4.89 13.28
C GLY A 52 3.26 -4.65 13.06
N ALA A 53 3.65 -3.98 11.97
CA ALA A 53 5.03 -3.57 11.72
C ALA A 53 5.55 -2.64 12.82
N ARG A 54 4.74 -1.64 13.20
CA ARG A 54 5.05 -0.72 14.31
C ARG A 54 5.20 -1.44 15.64
N ALA A 55 4.34 -2.41 15.93
CA ALA A 55 4.42 -3.23 17.14
C ALA A 55 5.63 -4.19 17.14
N TYR A 56 5.93 -4.81 16.00
CA TYR A 56 7.06 -5.73 15.83
C TYR A 56 8.41 -5.01 15.92
N ALA A 57 8.56 -3.92 15.18
CA ALA A 57 9.83 -3.19 15.07
C ALA A 57 10.06 -2.20 16.22
N ASN A 58 9.00 -1.73 16.89
CA ASN A 58 8.94 -0.51 17.70
C ASN A 58 8.99 0.78 16.86
N ASP A 59 8.11 1.73 17.18
CA ASP A 59 7.99 3.01 16.46
C ASP A 59 9.30 3.81 16.38
N VAL A 60 10.09 3.85 17.45
CA VAL A 60 11.35 4.60 17.48
C VAL A 60 12.36 3.97 16.52
N VAL A 61 12.48 2.65 16.54
CA VAL A 61 13.41 1.91 15.68
C VAL A 61 12.99 2.06 14.23
N LEU A 62 11.70 1.88 13.92
CA LEU A 62 11.17 2.00 12.57
C LEU A 62 11.38 3.42 12.00
N ALA A 63 11.07 4.45 12.79
CA ALA A 63 11.30 5.85 12.40
C ALA A 63 12.78 6.14 12.13
N LYS A 64 13.68 5.66 12.99
CA LYS A 64 15.13 5.85 12.83
C LYS A 64 15.71 5.06 11.66
N LEU A 65 15.16 3.87 11.39
CA LEU A 65 15.52 3.09 10.21
C LEU A 65 15.14 3.85 8.94
N ILE A 66 13.92 4.39 8.86
CA ILE A 66 13.48 5.16 7.67
C ILE A 66 14.23 6.49 7.56
N ASP A 67 14.57 7.15 8.67
CA ASP A 67 15.49 8.32 8.67
C ASP A 67 16.81 7.94 7.97
N ALA A 68 17.43 6.83 8.38
CA ALA A 68 18.70 6.36 7.81
C ALA A 68 18.58 5.98 6.32
N LEU A 69 17.49 5.32 5.92
CA LEU A 69 17.22 4.97 4.52
C LEU A 69 17.10 6.22 3.63
N VAL A 70 16.42 7.26 4.12
CA VAL A 70 16.32 8.55 3.40
C VAL A 70 17.66 9.28 3.34
N GLU A 71 18.46 9.18 4.39
CA GLU A 71 19.79 9.81 4.46
C GLU A 71 20.77 9.21 3.42
N ILE A 72 20.79 7.89 3.27
CA ILE A 72 21.68 7.21 2.32
C ILE A 72 21.18 7.27 0.86
N HIS A 73 19.91 7.65 0.62
CA HIS A 73 19.32 7.81 -0.72
C HIS A 73 18.71 9.22 -0.91
N PRO A 74 19.52 10.30 -0.85
CA PRO A 74 19.02 11.67 -0.81
C PRO A 74 18.32 12.14 -2.10
N ASP A 75 18.53 11.44 -3.22
CA ASP A 75 17.96 11.76 -4.53
C ASP A 75 16.63 11.04 -4.81
N ILE A 76 16.18 10.16 -3.88
CA ILE A 76 14.96 9.35 -4.06
C ILE A 76 13.83 9.94 -3.21
N PRO A 77 12.75 10.46 -3.81
CA PRO A 77 11.58 10.91 -3.05
C PRO A 77 10.91 9.76 -2.32
N VAL A 78 10.82 9.85 -0.99
CA VAL A 78 10.24 8.82 -0.12
C VAL A 78 8.98 9.34 0.57
N CYS A 79 7.85 8.67 0.34
CA CYS A 79 6.65 8.82 1.15
C CYS A 79 6.67 7.77 2.26
N MET A 80 6.52 8.20 3.53
CA MET A 80 6.38 7.31 4.68
C MET A 80 4.91 7.26 5.08
N HIS A 81 4.28 6.09 4.91
CA HIS A 81 2.82 5.92 4.96
C HIS A 81 2.39 4.93 6.05
N LEU A 82 1.44 5.32 6.91
CA LEU A 82 0.82 4.42 7.87
C LEU A 82 -0.25 3.61 7.15
N ASP A 83 -0.10 2.29 7.13
CA ASP A 83 -1.06 1.36 6.55
C ASP A 83 -2.09 0.93 7.62
N HIS A 84 -3.38 0.96 7.27
CA HIS A 84 -4.51 0.59 8.13
C HIS A 84 -4.49 1.22 9.55
N GLY A 85 -4.51 2.55 9.63
CA GLY A 85 -4.78 3.25 10.89
C GLY A 85 -6.22 3.00 11.34
N ASN A 86 -6.40 2.47 12.55
CA ASN A 86 -7.70 2.02 13.06
C ASN A 86 -8.45 3.08 13.91
N ASN A 87 -7.79 4.17 14.28
CA ASN A 87 -8.37 5.29 15.01
C ASN A 87 -7.50 6.55 14.85
N GLU A 88 -7.98 7.68 15.38
CA GLU A 88 -7.27 8.96 15.33
C GLU A 88 -5.92 8.92 16.05
N ALA A 89 -5.83 8.24 17.21
CA ALA A 89 -4.61 8.17 18.01
C ALA A 89 -3.49 7.43 17.26
N THR A 90 -3.80 6.34 16.57
CA THR A 90 -2.86 5.58 15.75
C THR A 90 -2.32 6.44 14.60
N CYS A 91 -3.19 7.21 13.94
CA CYS A 91 -2.80 8.15 12.88
C CYS A 91 -1.92 9.29 13.43
N VAL A 92 -2.35 9.94 14.52
CA VAL A 92 -1.62 11.08 15.11
C VAL A 92 -0.26 10.66 15.65
N THR A 93 -0.16 9.49 16.29
CA THR A 93 1.15 8.98 16.76
C THR A 93 2.08 8.66 15.59
N ALA A 94 1.57 8.10 14.48
CA ALA A 94 2.38 7.92 13.27
C ALA A 94 2.93 9.26 12.76
N ILE A 95 2.09 10.30 12.70
CA ILE A 95 2.53 11.66 12.32
C ILE A 95 3.66 12.16 13.25
N GLN A 96 3.54 11.94 14.56
CA GLN A 96 4.59 12.31 15.53
C GLN A 96 5.92 11.58 15.28
N TYR A 97 5.87 10.36 14.73
CA TYR A 97 7.05 9.58 14.32
C TYR A 97 7.54 9.88 12.89
N GLY A 98 7.07 10.96 12.27
CA GLY A 98 7.62 11.47 11.01
C GLY A 98 6.98 10.91 9.75
N PHE A 99 5.85 10.20 9.87
CA PHE A 99 5.06 9.78 8.72
C PHE A 99 4.55 11.00 7.95
N THR A 100 4.72 10.98 6.61
CA THR A 100 4.24 12.04 5.71
C THR A 100 2.91 11.72 5.06
N SER A 101 2.38 10.53 5.36
CA SER A 101 1.04 10.11 5.02
C SER A 101 0.49 9.12 6.04
N VAL A 102 -0.82 9.13 6.25
CA VAL A 102 -1.53 8.14 7.05
C VAL A 102 -2.76 7.63 6.32
N MET A 103 -3.08 6.35 6.44
CA MET A 103 -4.39 5.83 6.13
C MET A 103 -5.25 5.83 7.38
N MET A 104 -6.45 6.42 7.32
CA MET A 104 -7.52 6.17 8.28
C MET A 104 -8.46 5.14 7.66
N ASP A 105 -8.32 3.89 8.10
CA ASP A 105 -9.22 2.83 7.68
C ASP A 105 -10.49 2.85 8.54
N GLY A 106 -11.42 3.71 8.15
CA GLY A 106 -12.74 3.79 8.77
C GLY A 106 -13.74 2.77 8.20
N SER A 107 -13.35 1.92 7.25
CA SER A 107 -14.23 0.86 6.71
C SER A 107 -14.53 -0.22 7.74
N LEU A 108 -13.64 -0.36 8.72
CA LEU A 108 -13.79 -1.18 9.91
C LEU A 108 -13.89 -0.29 11.15
N LYS A 109 -14.49 -0.81 12.22
CA LYS A 109 -14.45 -0.19 13.55
C LYS A 109 -13.03 -0.28 14.12
N GLU A 110 -12.81 0.38 15.24
CA GLU A 110 -11.50 0.48 15.90
C GLU A 110 -10.83 -0.87 16.21
N ASP A 111 -11.60 -1.95 16.34
CA ASP A 111 -11.07 -3.31 16.49
C ASP A 111 -10.32 -3.84 15.25
N GLY A 112 -10.43 -3.15 14.11
CA GLY A 112 -9.83 -3.52 12.83
C GLY A 112 -10.46 -4.74 12.18
N LYS A 113 -11.70 -5.10 12.56
CA LYS A 113 -12.35 -6.36 12.18
C LYS A 113 -13.83 -6.23 11.85
N THR A 114 -14.54 -5.37 12.59
CA THR A 114 -15.99 -5.22 12.43
C THR A 114 -16.29 -4.20 11.34
N PRO A 115 -17.04 -4.51 10.27
CA PRO A 115 -17.45 -3.53 9.29
C PRO A 115 -18.15 -2.32 9.91
N ALA A 116 -17.78 -1.12 9.47
CA ALA A 116 -18.38 0.12 9.91
C ALA A 116 -19.46 0.61 8.94
N ASP A 117 -20.46 1.30 9.48
CA ASP A 117 -21.38 2.10 8.69
C ASP A 117 -20.72 3.35 8.12
N TYR A 118 -21.34 3.92 7.08
CA TYR A 118 -20.84 5.11 6.38
C TYR A 118 -20.61 6.30 7.32
N THR A 119 -21.55 6.59 8.22
CA THR A 119 -21.49 7.75 9.12
C THR A 119 -20.28 7.67 10.07
N TYR A 120 -19.98 6.48 10.57
CA TYR A 120 -18.77 6.23 11.34
C TYR A 120 -17.53 6.48 10.49
N ASN A 121 -17.47 5.85 9.31
CA ASN A 121 -16.32 5.91 8.42
C ASN A 121 -16.00 7.34 7.97
N SER A 122 -16.96 8.03 7.36
CA SER A 122 -16.77 9.40 6.90
C SER A 122 -16.45 10.34 8.06
N GLY A 123 -17.11 10.17 9.21
CA GLY A 123 -16.87 10.97 10.40
C GLY A 123 -15.46 10.85 10.97
N ILE A 124 -14.94 9.62 11.14
CA ILE A 124 -13.58 9.42 11.67
C ILE A 124 -12.50 9.82 10.66
N THR A 125 -12.70 9.47 9.39
CA THR A 125 -11.79 9.83 8.29
C THR A 125 -11.68 11.34 8.18
N LYS A 126 -12.79 12.09 8.21
CA LYS A 126 -12.77 13.55 8.18
C LYS A 126 -11.98 14.18 9.33
N ARG A 127 -12.11 13.64 10.56
CA ARG A 127 -11.34 14.14 11.71
C ARG A 127 -9.83 13.93 11.52
N VAL A 128 -9.42 12.78 10.99
CA VAL A 128 -8.02 12.51 10.67
C VAL A 128 -7.52 13.43 9.55
N VAL A 129 -8.32 13.62 8.50
CA VAL A 129 -8.04 14.58 7.41
C VAL A 129 -7.78 15.98 7.97
N ASP A 130 -8.67 16.49 8.81
CA ASP A 130 -8.53 17.83 9.39
C ASP A 130 -7.21 17.99 10.16
N ILE A 131 -6.90 17.05 11.03
CA ILE A 131 -5.68 17.09 11.87
C ILE A 131 -4.42 16.93 11.01
N ALA A 132 -4.42 15.99 10.06
CA ALA A 132 -3.26 15.71 9.21
C ALA A 132 -2.98 16.86 8.23
N HIS A 133 -4.01 17.42 7.60
CA HIS A 133 -3.88 18.53 6.65
C HIS A 133 -3.39 19.81 7.32
N TRP A 134 -3.70 20.06 8.59
CA TRP A 134 -3.09 21.16 9.37
C TRP A 134 -1.57 21.01 9.49
N GLY A 135 -1.07 19.78 9.57
CA GLY A 135 0.37 19.46 9.53
C GLY A 135 0.94 19.29 8.12
N GLY A 136 0.09 19.32 7.09
CA GLY A 136 0.46 19.06 5.71
C GLY A 136 0.73 17.58 5.38
N VAL A 137 0.29 16.66 6.23
CA VAL A 137 0.36 15.21 6.02
C VAL A 137 -0.82 14.76 5.18
N SER A 138 -0.59 13.85 4.23
CA SER A 138 -1.66 13.33 3.37
C SER A 138 -2.46 12.22 4.03
N VAL A 139 -3.74 12.11 3.67
CA VAL A 139 -4.63 11.07 4.19
C VAL A 139 -5.20 10.20 3.09
N GLU A 140 -5.07 8.89 3.27
CA GLU A 140 -5.83 7.87 2.55
C GLU A 140 -7.03 7.45 3.39
N GLY A 141 -8.19 7.27 2.76
CA GLY A 141 -9.36 6.64 3.38
C GLY A 141 -9.85 5.47 2.54
N GLU A 142 -10.65 4.59 3.15
CA GLU A 142 -11.22 3.42 2.48
C GLU A 142 -12.74 3.45 2.51
N ILE A 143 -13.37 3.07 1.39
CA ILE A 143 -14.82 2.89 1.30
C ILE A 143 -15.14 1.57 0.59
N GLY A 144 -16.11 0.81 1.13
CA GLY A 144 -16.22 -0.63 0.89
C GLY A 144 -15.36 -1.43 1.88
N VAL A 145 -15.49 -2.75 1.90
CA VAL A 145 -14.73 -3.64 2.80
C VAL A 145 -13.97 -4.67 1.97
N LEU A 146 -12.67 -4.75 2.15
CA LEU A 146 -11.83 -5.76 1.48
C LEU A 146 -12.24 -7.19 1.83
N GLY A 147 -12.26 -8.05 0.82
CA GLY A 147 -12.61 -9.46 0.94
C GLY A 147 -12.79 -10.13 -0.42
N SER A 148 -12.68 -11.45 -0.43
CA SER A 148 -12.87 -12.26 -1.63
C SER A 148 -14.35 -12.35 -1.98
N LEU A 149 -14.68 -12.06 -3.25
CA LEU A 149 -16.03 -12.26 -3.78
C LEU A 149 -16.47 -13.73 -3.80
N GLU A 150 -15.51 -14.67 -3.70
CA GLU A 150 -15.80 -16.11 -3.68
C GLU A 150 -16.20 -16.60 -2.28
N SER A 151 -15.53 -16.11 -1.23
CA SER A 151 -15.70 -16.62 0.14
C SER A 151 -16.50 -15.69 1.05
N GLY A 152 -16.65 -14.41 0.68
CA GLY A 152 -17.27 -13.39 1.52
C GLY A 152 -16.38 -12.87 2.65
N GLY A 153 -15.12 -13.30 2.74
CA GLY A 153 -14.14 -12.85 3.74
C GLY A 153 -12.72 -12.79 3.16
N GLY A 154 -11.71 -12.57 3.99
CA GLY A 154 -10.32 -12.46 3.54
C GLY A 154 -9.31 -12.82 4.63
N GLU A 155 -8.05 -13.00 4.23
CA GLU A 155 -6.96 -13.01 5.20
C GLU A 155 -6.79 -11.62 5.81
N GLN A 156 -6.23 -11.55 7.02
CA GLN A 156 -5.91 -10.31 7.68
C GLN A 156 -4.48 -9.86 7.35
N GLU A 157 -4.28 -8.56 7.16
CA GLU A 157 -2.97 -7.93 7.09
C GLU A 157 -2.55 -7.52 8.50
N ASP A 158 -1.61 -8.26 9.08
CA ASP A 158 -1.07 -8.02 10.42
C ASP A 158 -2.15 -7.88 11.52
N GLY A 159 -3.21 -8.68 11.41
CA GLY A 159 -4.34 -8.71 12.36
C GLY A 159 -5.46 -7.71 12.04
N HIS A 160 -5.36 -6.97 10.93
CA HIS A 160 -6.37 -6.05 10.43
C HIS A 160 -7.07 -6.63 9.19
N GLY A 161 -8.41 -6.63 9.20
CA GLY A 161 -9.24 -7.20 8.14
C GLY A 161 -10.51 -7.85 8.69
N VAL A 162 -11.55 -7.90 7.85
CA VAL A 162 -12.88 -8.34 8.24
C VAL A 162 -12.89 -9.74 8.87
N GLU A 163 -13.62 -9.91 9.97
CA GLU A 163 -13.82 -11.22 10.61
C GLU A 163 -15.23 -11.74 10.31
N GLY A 164 -15.32 -12.88 9.64
CA GLY A 164 -16.58 -13.49 9.19
C GLY A 164 -16.92 -13.21 7.73
N ALA A 165 -18.06 -13.73 7.29
CA ALA A 165 -18.57 -13.50 5.93
C ALA A 165 -19.41 -12.22 5.89
N ILE A 166 -19.13 -11.35 4.93
CA ILE A 166 -19.89 -10.14 4.63
C ILE A 166 -20.63 -10.27 3.31
N SER A 167 -21.63 -9.42 3.11
CA SER A 167 -22.49 -9.50 1.93
C SER A 167 -21.78 -8.96 0.68
N HIS A 168 -22.24 -9.39 -0.49
CA HIS A 168 -21.61 -9.07 -1.77
C HIS A 168 -21.52 -7.57 -2.05
N ASP A 169 -22.53 -6.81 -1.63
CA ASP A 169 -22.59 -5.35 -1.72
C ASP A 169 -21.59 -4.63 -0.80
N GLN A 170 -21.12 -5.28 0.27
CA GLN A 170 -20.07 -4.72 1.13
C GLN A 170 -18.66 -4.95 0.54
N LEU A 171 -18.50 -6.01 -0.26
CA LEU A 171 -17.23 -6.40 -0.88
C LEU A 171 -16.88 -5.59 -2.14
N LEU A 172 -17.84 -4.78 -2.62
CA LEU A 172 -17.69 -3.93 -3.79
C LEU A 172 -18.06 -2.50 -3.42
N THR A 173 -17.14 -1.58 -3.64
CA THR A 173 -17.42 -0.17 -3.43
C THR A 173 -18.52 0.30 -4.38
N ASP A 174 -19.55 0.94 -3.82
CA ASP A 174 -20.53 1.69 -4.60
C ASP A 174 -19.89 2.98 -5.15
N PRO A 175 -19.83 3.18 -6.48
CA PRO A 175 -19.27 4.38 -7.07
C PRO A 175 -19.96 5.69 -6.67
N GLU A 176 -21.24 5.67 -6.30
CA GLU A 176 -21.95 6.86 -5.82
C GLU A 176 -21.50 7.22 -4.41
N GLN A 177 -21.42 6.21 -3.53
CA GLN A 177 -20.90 6.37 -2.18
C GLN A 177 -19.44 6.82 -2.17
N ALA A 178 -18.60 6.39 -3.14
CA ALA A 178 -17.24 6.89 -3.30
C ALA A 178 -17.19 8.40 -3.55
N VAL A 179 -18.12 8.94 -4.37
CA VAL A 179 -18.25 10.38 -4.63
C VAL A 179 -18.65 11.13 -3.36
N GLU A 180 -19.64 10.62 -2.62
CA GLU A 180 -20.07 11.20 -1.34
C GLU A 180 -18.93 11.18 -0.31
N PHE A 181 -18.23 10.05 -0.21
CA PHE A 181 -17.13 9.89 0.75
C PHE A 181 -16.02 10.91 0.49
N VAL A 182 -15.62 11.12 -0.77
CA VAL A 182 -14.62 12.14 -1.12
C VAL A 182 -15.11 13.55 -0.79
N LYS A 183 -16.39 13.86 -1.05
CA LYS A 183 -16.99 15.16 -0.69
C LYS A 183 -16.99 15.40 0.81
N ASP A 184 -17.31 14.38 1.59
CA ASP A 184 -17.48 14.51 3.04
C ASP A 184 -16.13 14.51 3.77
N THR A 185 -15.13 13.83 3.22
CA THR A 185 -13.85 13.57 3.90
C THR A 185 -12.70 14.42 3.40
N HIS A 186 -12.66 14.75 2.11
CA HIS A 186 -11.52 15.42 1.46
C HIS A 186 -10.20 14.62 1.50
N VAL A 187 -10.27 13.28 1.49
CA VAL A 187 -9.07 12.42 1.41
C VAL A 187 -8.23 12.72 0.17
N ASP A 188 -6.92 12.51 0.28
CA ASP A 188 -5.95 12.65 -0.82
C ASP A 188 -5.88 11.42 -1.71
N ALA A 189 -6.22 10.25 -1.17
CA ALA A 189 -6.24 8.99 -1.85
C ALA A 189 -7.42 8.14 -1.35
N LEU A 190 -8.02 7.35 -2.24
CA LEU A 190 -9.20 6.54 -1.95
C LEU A 190 -8.93 5.07 -2.22
N ALA A 191 -8.86 4.27 -1.16
CA ALA A 191 -8.90 2.82 -1.24
C ALA A 191 -10.33 2.34 -1.53
N VAL A 192 -10.44 1.36 -2.43
CA VAL A 192 -11.72 0.82 -2.90
C VAL A 192 -11.69 -0.71 -2.85
N ALA A 193 -12.82 -1.29 -2.46
CA ALA A 193 -13.07 -2.72 -2.50
C ALA A 193 -13.57 -3.13 -3.88
N MET A 194 -12.87 -4.06 -4.52
CA MET A 194 -13.18 -4.55 -5.87
C MET A 194 -12.94 -6.06 -6.00
N GLY A 195 -13.07 -6.78 -4.88
CA GLY A 195 -12.88 -8.23 -4.79
C GLY A 195 -11.46 -8.70 -4.47
N THR A 196 -10.54 -7.78 -4.16
CA THR A 196 -9.24 -8.13 -3.58
C THR A 196 -9.34 -8.38 -2.08
N SER A 197 -8.42 -9.19 -1.57
CA SER A 197 -8.20 -9.42 -0.14
C SER A 197 -6.71 -9.37 0.19
N HIS A 198 -6.35 -9.28 1.46
CA HIS A 198 -4.96 -9.39 1.91
C HIS A 198 -4.44 -10.83 1.80
N GLY A 199 -3.14 -11.00 2.08
CA GLY A 199 -2.48 -12.31 2.13
C GLY A 199 -2.26 -13.02 0.79
N ALA A 200 -1.83 -14.28 0.83
CA ALA A 200 -1.47 -15.06 -0.36
C ALA A 200 -2.66 -15.79 -0.98
N TYR A 201 -3.70 -16.06 -0.18
CA TYR A 201 -4.86 -16.86 -0.59
C TYR A 201 -6.01 -15.97 -1.07
N LYS A 202 -5.74 -15.14 -2.09
CA LYS A 202 -6.69 -14.17 -2.61
C LYS A 202 -7.76 -14.82 -3.48
N PHE A 203 -7.33 -15.71 -4.39
CA PHE A 203 -8.20 -16.37 -5.35
C PHE A 203 -7.95 -17.88 -5.37
N SER A 204 -9.03 -18.66 -5.46
CA SER A 204 -8.96 -20.13 -5.58
C SER A 204 -8.61 -20.62 -6.99
N ARG A 205 -8.61 -19.70 -7.95
CA ARG A 205 -8.34 -19.89 -9.38
C ARG A 205 -7.69 -18.62 -9.94
N LYS A 206 -7.13 -18.68 -11.15
CA LYS A 206 -6.67 -17.49 -11.85
C LYS A 206 -7.82 -16.47 -11.95
N PRO A 207 -7.67 -15.24 -11.44
CA PRO A 207 -8.75 -14.28 -11.40
C PRO A 207 -9.12 -13.80 -12.80
N ASP A 208 -10.41 -13.52 -12.97
CA ASP A 208 -11.04 -12.90 -14.12
C ASP A 208 -12.02 -11.82 -13.64
N GLY A 209 -12.75 -11.20 -14.57
CA GLY A 209 -13.72 -10.15 -14.25
C GLY A 209 -14.88 -10.58 -13.34
N ALA A 210 -15.04 -11.87 -13.03
CA ALA A 210 -16.06 -12.33 -12.08
C ALA A 210 -15.61 -12.25 -10.62
N VAL A 211 -14.30 -12.26 -10.36
CA VAL A 211 -13.73 -12.23 -8.99
C VAL A 211 -12.88 -10.98 -8.73
N LEU A 212 -12.53 -10.25 -9.79
CA LEU A 212 -11.80 -8.99 -9.73
C LEU A 212 -12.59 -7.92 -10.52
N ALA A 213 -13.35 -7.09 -9.80
CA ALA A 213 -14.34 -6.18 -10.36
C ALA A 213 -13.73 -4.86 -10.84
N MET A 214 -12.90 -4.90 -11.89
CA MET A 214 -12.24 -3.71 -12.46
C MET A 214 -13.23 -2.63 -12.94
N ASN A 215 -14.46 -3.02 -13.28
CA ASN A 215 -15.53 -2.08 -13.63
C ASN A 215 -15.86 -1.10 -12.48
N VAL A 216 -15.64 -1.48 -11.22
CA VAL A 216 -15.79 -0.59 -10.07
C VAL A 216 -14.77 0.55 -10.13
N ILE A 217 -13.49 0.23 -10.36
CA ILE A 217 -12.43 1.24 -10.52
C ILE A 217 -12.72 2.16 -11.70
N GLU A 218 -13.11 1.60 -12.84
CA GLU A 218 -13.42 2.36 -14.06
C GLU A 218 -14.59 3.34 -13.86
N GLU A 219 -15.65 2.90 -13.20
CA GLU A 219 -16.83 3.73 -12.94
C GLU A 219 -16.55 4.80 -11.87
N ILE A 220 -15.79 4.48 -10.82
CA ILE A 220 -15.34 5.46 -9.83
C ILE A 220 -14.47 6.52 -10.50
N HIS A 221 -13.51 6.11 -11.33
CA HIS A 221 -12.63 7.04 -12.04
C HIS A 221 -13.42 7.94 -13.02
N ARG A 222 -14.43 7.40 -13.70
CA ARG A 222 -15.31 8.20 -14.57
C ARG A 222 -16.02 9.32 -13.79
N ARG A 223 -16.42 9.07 -12.54
CA ARG A 223 -17.09 10.04 -11.66
C ARG A 223 -16.13 10.95 -10.90
N LEU A 224 -14.92 10.48 -10.62
CA LEU A 224 -13.87 11.17 -9.88
C LEU A 224 -12.55 11.16 -10.67
N PRO A 225 -12.47 11.85 -11.83
CA PRO A 225 -11.32 11.75 -12.74
C PRO A 225 -10.01 12.27 -12.14
N ASN A 226 -10.08 13.09 -11.10
CA ASN A 226 -8.92 13.67 -10.41
C ASN A 226 -8.58 12.97 -9.10
N MET A 227 -9.35 11.94 -8.69
CA MET A 227 -9.08 11.21 -7.45
C MET A 227 -8.01 10.13 -7.67
N HIS A 228 -7.12 10.01 -6.70
CA HIS A 228 -6.06 9.01 -6.71
C HIS A 228 -6.58 7.73 -6.06
N LEU A 229 -6.87 6.71 -6.88
CA LEU A 229 -7.36 5.43 -6.38
C LEU A 229 -6.22 4.57 -5.84
N VAL A 230 -6.52 3.79 -4.81
CA VAL A 230 -5.59 2.86 -4.16
C VAL A 230 -6.10 1.45 -4.29
N MET A 231 -5.24 0.55 -4.77
CA MET A 231 -5.55 -0.88 -4.79
C MET A 231 -4.87 -1.58 -3.62
N HIS A 232 -5.69 -2.00 -2.66
CA HIS A 232 -5.28 -2.84 -1.55
C HIS A 232 -5.21 -4.32 -1.95
N GLY A 233 -4.52 -5.13 -1.14
CA GLY A 233 -4.43 -6.57 -1.38
C GLY A 233 -3.86 -6.95 -2.75
N SER A 234 -2.98 -6.13 -3.34
CA SER A 234 -2.62 -6.21 -4.77
C SER A 234 -1.30 -6.93 -5.07
N SER A 235 -0.83 -7.76 -4.14
CA SER A 235 0.27 -8.70 -4.40
C SER A 235 -0.15 -9.72 -5.48
N SER A 236 0.77 -10.04 -6.39
CA SER A 236 0.51 -10.90 -7.55
C SER A 236 0.72 -12.40 -7.27
N VAL A 237 1.36 -12.73 -6.14
CA VAL A 237 1.67 -14.09 -5.68
C VAL A 237 2.36 -14.92 -6.79
N PRO A 238 3.58 -14.50 -7.22
CA PRO A 238 4.28 -15.11 -8.36
C PRO A 238 4.45 -16.63 -8.20
N GLU A 239 4.21 -17.37 -9.30
CA GLU A 239 4.27 -18.83 -9.32
C GLU A 239 5.68 -19.36 -9.01
N ASP A 240 6.72 -18.70 -9.54
CA ASP A 240 8.12 -19.03 -9.28
C ASP A 240 8.49 -18.91 -7.78
N LEU A 241 7.88 -17.95 -7.08
CA LEU A 241 8.02 -17.79 -5.63
C LEU A 241 7.27 -18.87 -4.84
N GLN A 242 6.13 -19.36 -5.32
CA GLN A 242 5.45 -20.51 -4.72
C GLN A 242 6.28 -21.79 -4.91
N GLU A 243 6.81 -22.01 -6.12
CA GLU A 243 7.65 -23.15 -6.47
C GLU A 243 8.92 -23.20 -5.64
N ILE A 244 9.65 -22.08 -5.51
CA ILE A 244 10.86 -22.04 -4.70
C ILE A 244 10.56 -22.33 -3.22
N ILE A 245 9.47 -21.78 -2.66
CA ILE A 245 9.09 -22.05 -1.28
C ILE A 245 8.78 -23.54 -1.09
N ASN A 246 7.96 -24.13 -1.96
CA ASN A 246 7.57 -25.53 -1.86
C ASN A 246 8.73 -26.50 -2.10
N LYS A 247 9.64 -26.17 -3.04
CA LYS A 247 10.85 -26.95 -3.30
C LYS A 247 11.75 -27.06 -2.07
N TYR A 248 11.82 -26.02 -1.25
CA TYR A 248 12.68 -25.97 -0.05
C TYR A 248 11.85 -26.07 1.25
N GLY A 249 10.93 -27.04 1.29
CA GLY A 249 10.23 -27.47 2.50
C GLY A 249 9.04 -26.59 2.93
N GLY A 250 8.59 -25.67 2.08
CA GLY A 250 7.31 -24.99 2.23
C GLY A 250 6.13 -25.86 1.83
N GLN A 251 4.92 -25.44 2.19
CA GLN A 251 3.67 -26.15 1.90
C GLN A 251 2.57 -25.16 1.49
N MET A 252 2.91 -24.22 0.60
CA MET A 252 1.94 -23.32 0.01
C MET A 252 1.00 -24.11 -0.90
N LYS A 253 -0.30 -23.99 -0.66
CA LYS A 253 -1.31 -24.51 -1.60
C LYS A 253 -1.31 -23.64 -2.86
N PRO A 254 -1.65 -24.20 -4.04
CA PRO A 254 -1.82 -23.41 -5.25
C PRO A 254 -2.77 -22.24 -4.99
N THR A 255 -2.33 -21.05 -5.33
CA THR A 255 -3.08 -19.81 -5.13
C THR A 255 -2.68 -18.77 -6.18
N TRP A 256 -3.54 -17.78 -6.40
CA TRP A 256 -3.30 -16.70 -7.35
C TRP A 256 -3.48 -15.36 -6.67
N GLY A 257 -2.62 -14.41 -7.03
CA GLY A 257 -2.76 -13.00 -6.65
C GLY A 257 -3.38 -12.17 -7.76
N VAL A 258 -3.28 -10.85 -7.63
CA VAL A 258 -3.78 -9.90 -8.65
C VAL A 258 -2.82 -9.88 -9.85
N PRO A 259 -3.28 -10.17 -11.08
CA PRO A 259 -2.43 -10.13 -12.27
C PRO A 259 -1.87 -8.74 -12.51
N VAL A 260 -0.59 -8.66 -12.90
CA VAL A 260 0.08 -7.38 -13.19
C VAL A 260 -0.66 -6.60 -14.27
N GLU A 261 -1.24 -7.28 -15.26
CA GLU A 261 -1.98 -6.67 -16.37
C GLU A 261 -3.27 -5.97 -15.88
N GLU A 262 -3.94 -6.51 -14.86
CA GLU A 262 -5.12 -5.89 -14.26
C GLU A 262 -4.74 -4.69 -13.37
N ILE A 263 -3.60 -4.76 -12.69
CA ILE A 263 -3.05 -3.59 -11.98
C ILE A 263 -2.72 -2.48 -12.99
N GLN A 264 -2.06 -2.81 -14.11
CA GLN A 264 -1.78 -1.86 -15.19
C GLN A 264 -3.05 -1.29 -15.82
N ARG A 265 -4.11 -2.09 -15.93
CA ARG A 265 -5.44 -1.60 -16.32
C ARG A 265 -5.96 -0.59 -15.29
N GLY A 266 -5.89 -0.90 -13.99
CA GLY A 266 -6.23 0.03 -12.92
C GLY A 266 -5.47 1.36 -13.01
N ILE A 267 -4.17 1.32 -13.31
CA ILE A 267 -3.33 2.53 -13.46
C ILE A 267 -3.82 3.44 -14.59
N LYS A 268 -4.34 2.86 -15.67
CA LYS A 268 -4.98 3.61 -16.77
C LYS A 268 -6.29 4.28 -16.34
N HIS A 269 -6.91 3.79 -15.27
CA HIS A 269 -8.18 4.23 -14.72
C HIS A 269 -8.03 4.85 -13.32
N GLY A 270 -6.95 5.60 -13.08
CA GLY A 270 -6.82 6.43 -11.89
C GLY A 270 -6.20 5.76 -10.66
N VAL A 271 -5.80 4.49 -10.71
CA VAL A 271 -5.01 3.87 -9.64
C VAL A 271 -3.61 4.47 -9.61
N ARG A 272 -3.23 5.02 -8.46
CA ARG A 272 -1.90 5.65 -8.26
C ARG A 272 -1.09 5.03 -7.14
N LYS A 273 -1.70 4.29 -6.21
CA LYS A 273 -1.01 3.53 -5.17
C LYS A 273 -1.42 2.06 -5.23
N ILE A 274 -0.42 1.16 -5.16
CA ILE A 274 -0.62 -0.29 -5.26
C ILE A 274 0.07 -0.95 -4.06
N ASN A 275 -0.70 -1.48 -3.12
CA ASN A 275 -0.14 -2.09 -1.90
C ASN A 275 0.43 -3.49 -2.19
N ILE A 276 1.71 -3.68 -1.86
CA ILE A 276 2.43 -4.94 -2.04
C ILE A 276 3.19 -5.31 -0.77
N ASP A 277 2.83 -6.46 -0.19
CA ASP A 277 3.52 -7.03 0.97
C ASP A 277 3.80 -8.52 0.75
N THR A 278 2.75 -9.30 0.44
CA THR A 278 2.85 -10.76 0.32
C THR A 278 3.96 -11.22 -0.64
N ASP A 279 4.11 -10.56 -1.79
CA ASP A 279 5.17 -10.91 -2.75
C ASP A 279 6.57 -10.73 -2.12
N ASN A 280 6.78 -9.68 -1.32
CA ASN A 280 8.04 -9.41 -0.62
C ASN A 280 8.31 -10.46 0.46
N ARG A 281 7.30 -10.82 1.25
CA ARG A 281 7.38 -11.90 2.25
C ARG A 281 7.78 -13.23 1.59
N MET A 282 7.19 -13.54 0.44
CA MET A 282 7.49 -14.74 -0.33
C MET A 282 8.90 -14.73 -0.89
N ALA A 283 9.35 -13.61 -1.48
CA ALA A 283 10.70 -13.48 -2.03
C ALA A 283 11.79 -13.71 -0.98
N LEU A 284 11.64 -13.07 0.20
CA LEU A 284 12.53 -13.29 1.34
C LEU A 284 12.49 -14.75 1.82
N THR A 285 11.29 -15.27 2.08
CA THR A 285 11.10 -16.61 2.64
C THR A 285 11.66 -17.70 1.73
N GLY A 286 11.38 -17.62 0.43
CA GLY A 286 11.86 -18.58 -0.57
C GLY A 286 13.40 -18.61 -0.65
N ALA A 287 14.02 -17.43 -0.67
CA ALA A 287 15.47 -17.31 -0.71
C ALA A 287 16.15 -17.82 0.57
N ILE A 288 15.61 -17.50 1.75
CA ILE A 288 16.13 -18.00 3.04
C ILE A 288 16.03 -19.53 3.10
N ARG A 289 14.85 -20.09 2.76
CA ARG A 289 14.62 -21.54 2.74
C ARG A 289 15.61 -22.25 1.82
N LYS A 290 15.84 -21.70 0.63
CA LYS A 290 16.81 -22.23 -0.31
C LYS A 290 18.22 -22.31 0.29
N VAL A 291 18.73 -21.21 0.84
CA VAL A 291 20.09 -21.17 1.40
C VAL A 291 20.25 -22.14 2.55
N LEU A 292 19.31 -22.14 3.50
CA LEU A 292 19.37 -23.01 4.68
C LEU A 292 19.23 -24.50 4.32
N THR A 293 18.54 -24.82 3.23
CA THR A 293 18.42 -26.20 2.74
C THR A 293 19.66 -26.65 1.98
N GLU A 294 20.21 -25.80 1.10
CA GLU A 294 21.36 -26.14 0.25
C GLU A 294 22.70 -26.07 1.01
N THR A 295 22.77 -25.23 2.05
CA THR A 295 23.97 -25.04 2.88
C THR A 295 23.64 -25.20 4.37
N PRO A 296 23.38 -26.44 4.85
CA PRO A 296 22.92 -26.67 6.23
C PRO A 296 23.96 -26.33 7.31
N SER A 297 25.23 -26.17 6.93
CA SER A 297 26.29 -25.71 7.83
C SER A 297 26.32 -24.18 7.98
N GLU A 298 25.58 -23.44 7.16
CA GLU A 298 25.55 -21.97 7.22
C GLU A 298 24.68 -21.51 8.39
N PHE A 299 25.24 -20.61 9.20
CA PHE A 299 24.58 -20.06 10.39
C PHE A 299 24.76 -18.55 10.52
N ASP A 300 25.61 -17.92 9.70
CA ASP A 300 25.76 -16.47 9.66
C ASP A 300 24.51 -15.84 9.02
N PRO A 301 23.76 -15.00 9.75
CA PRO A 301 22.56 -14.37 9.23
C PRO A 301 22.75 -13.65 7.92
N ARG A 302 23.90 -13.01 7.73
CA ARG A 302 24.20 -12.25 6.52
C ARG A 302 24.22 -13.15 5.28
N LYS A 303 24.58 -14.43 5.43
CA LYS A 303 24.73 -15.36 4.31
C LYS A 303 23.41 -15.84 3.74
N TYR A 304 22.34 -15.89 4.53
CA TYR A 304 20.99 -16.16 4.03
C TYR A 304 20.14 -14.90 3.85
N LEU A 305 20.39 -13.82 4.60
CA LEU A 305 19.67 -12.55 4.45
C LEU A 305 20.12 -11.74 3.23
N THR A 306 21.40 -11.75 2.86
CA THR A 306 21.88 -11.06 1.65
C THR A 306 21.20 -11.58 0.36
N PRO A 307 21.16 -12.89 0.08
CA PRO A 307 20.43 -13.40 -1.08
C PRO A 307 18.91 -13.20 -0.98
N ALA A 308 18.36 -13.14 0.24
CA ALA A 308 16.95 -12.80 0.45
C ALA A 308 16.65 -11.35 0.05
N MET A 309 17.48 -10.40 0.50
CA MET A 309 17.41 -9.00 0.07
C MET A 309 17.53 -8.87 -1.45
N ALA A 310 18.44 -9.62 -2.07
CA ALA A 310 18.59 -9.60 -3.53
C ALA A 310 17.33 -10.09 -4.27
N ALA A 311 16.66 -11.13 -3.73
CA ALA A 311 15.40 -11.63 -4.29
C ALA A 311 14.28 -10.61 -4.16
N MET A 312 14.13 -9.98 -3.00
CA MET A 312 13.15 -8.90 -2.79
C MET A 312 13.45 -7.66 -3.63
N ARG A 313 14.72 -7.25 -3.74
CA ARG A 313 15.14 -6.13 -4.59
C ARG A 313 14.77 -6.34 -6.05
N LYS A 314 14.99 -7.55 -6.58
CA LYS A 314 14.59 -7.94 -7.94
C LYS A 314 13.07 -7.77 -8.13
N LEU A 315 12.28 -8.27 -7.20
CA LEU A 315 10.82 -8.13 -7.22
C LEU A 315 10.37 -6.66 -7.17
N CYS A 316 10.91 -5.85 -6.25
CA CYS A 316 10.58 -4.43 -6.15
C CYS A 316 10.91 -3.68 -7.45
N LYS A 317 12.07 -3.96 -8.06
CA LYS A 317 12.49 -3.41 -9.34
C LYS A 317 11.50 -3.73 -10.46
N GLU A 318 11.09 -4.99 -10.57
CA GLU A 318 10.08 -5.41 -11.55
C GLU A 318 8.78 -4.63 -11.38
N ARG A 319 8.32 -4.39 -10.14
CA ARG A 319 7.09 -3.61 -9.88
C ARG A 319 7.24 -2.13 -10.24
N PHE A 320 8.37 -1.51 -9.94
CA PHE A 320 8.65 -0.13 -10.37
C PHE A 320 8.63 0.01 -11.90
N GLU A 321 9.18 -0.97 -12.63
CA GLU A 321 9.20 -0.98 -14.10
C GLU A 321 7.81 -1.27 -14.67
N GLN A 322 7.13 -2.31 -14.17
CA GLN A 322 5.80 -2.73 -14.62
C GLN A 322 4.72 -1.68 -14.40
N PHE A 323 4.84 -0.84 -13.36
CA PHE A 323 3.87 0.21 -13.04
C PHE A 323 4.26 1.58 -13.59
N GLY A 324 5.36 1.67 -14.35
CA GLY A 324 5.83 2.91 -14.96
C GLY A 324 6.43 3.93 -13.98
N THR A 325 6.71 3.52 -12.74
CA THR A 325 7.31 4.38 -11.70
C THR A 325 8.77 4.71 -12.02
N ALA A 326 9.48 3.78 -12.67
CA ALA A 326 10.88 3.90 -13.04
C ALA A 326 11.21 5.20 -13.80
N GLY A 327 12.28 5.87 -13.38
CA GLY A 327 12.78 7.11 -14.00
C GLY A 327 12.06 8.40 -13.60
N ASN A 328 11.12 8.36 -12.64
CA ASN A 328 10.35 9.54 -12.25
C ASN A 328 10.90 10.29 -11.01
N ALA A 329 11.86 9.73 -10.26
CA ALA A 329 12.34 10.33 -9.01
C ALA A 329 12.88 11.75 -9.22
N GLN A 330 13.74 11.91 -10.22
CA GLN A 330 14.43 13.17 -10.53
C GLN A 330 13.51 14.25 -11.13
N LYS A 331 12.30 13.88 -11.55
CA LYS A 331 11.30 14.82 -12.08
C LYS A 331 10.49 15.50 -10.97
N ILE A 332 10.59 14.98 -9.75
CA ILE A 332 9.86 15.50 -8.59
C ILE A 332 10.76 16.48 -7.85
N LYS A 333 10.26 17.69 -7.62
CA LYS A 333 10.85 18.65 -6.68
C LYS A 333 10.13 18.53 -5.32
N PRO A 334 10.72 17.92 -4.29
CA PRO A 334 10.04 17.69 -3.02
C PRO A 334 9.57 18.99 -2.37
N LEU A 335 8.33 19.01 -1.89
CA LEU A 335 7.78 20.09 -1.09
C LEU A 335 7.80 19.69 0.40
N PRO A 336 8.27 20.58 1.30
CA PRO A 336 8.15 20.33 2.73
C PRO A 336 6.67 20.21 3.15
N VAL A 337 6.38 19.38 4.16
CA VAL A 337 5.01 19.23 4.71
C VAL A 337 4.40 20.58 5.13
N ALA A 338 5.20 21.51 5.65
CA ALA A 338 4.74 22.87 5.98
C ALA A 338 4.25 23.67 4.76
N GLU A 339 4.78 23.41 3.57
CA GLU A 339 4.28 24.02 2.33
C GLU A 339 2.99 23.35 1.87
N MET A 340 2.90 22.01 2.01
CA MET A 340 1.65 21.28 1.76
C MET A 340 0.52 21.76 2.68
N ALA A 341 0.79 22.04 3.95
CA ALA A 341 -0.19 22.61 4.89
C ALA A 341 -0.78 23.94 4.41
N LYS A 342 0.03 24.82 3.82
CA LYS A 342 -0.46 26.09 3.23
C LYS A 342 -1.36 25.84 2.03
N ARG A 343 -1.04 24.82 1.21
CA ARG A 343 -1.82 24.44 0.03
C ARG A 343 -3.17 23.82 0.40
N TYR A 344 -3.23 23.04 1.49
CA TYR A 344 -4.50 22.59 2.06
C TYR A 344 -5.32 23.77 2.60
N LYS A 345 -4.68 24.65 3.40
CA LYS A 345 -5.36 25.84 3.96
C LYS A 345 -5.96 26.78 2.90
N SER A 346 -5.33 26.87 1.72
CA SER A 346 -5.83 27.71 0.63
C SER A 346 -6.97 27.08 -0.19
N GLY A 347 -7.30 25.80 0.06
CA GLY A 347 -8.23 25.02 -0.76
C GLY A 347 -7.67 24.64 -2.14
N SER A 348 -6.39 24.91 -2.42
CA SER A 348 -5.78 24.61 -3.73
C SER A 348 -5.68 23.11 -4.03
N LEU A 349 -5.82 22.28 -3.00
CA LEU A 349 -5.77 20.82 -3.04
C LEU A 349 -7.15 20.17 -2.85
N ASP A 350 -8.23 20.96 -2.74
CA ASP A 350 -9.57 20.42 -2.53
C ASP A 350 -10.00 19.50 -3.70
N PRO A 351 -10.77 18.44 -3.42
CA PRO A 351 -11.28 17.56 -4.46
C PRO A 351 -12.07 18.34 -5.53
N LYS A 352 -11.83 18.00 -6.80
CA LYS A 352 -12.54 18.56 -7.94
C LYS A 352 -13.51 17.54 -8.50
N PHE A 353 -14.79 17.90 -8.52
CA PHE A 353 -15.87 17.11 -9.09
C PHE A 353 -16.15 17.60 -10.51
N GLY A 354 -16.34 16.67 -11.45
CA GLY A 354 -16.57 16.92 -12.88
C GLY A 354 -17.96 16.53 -13.32
#